data_AF-A0A935MPN3-F1
#
_entry.id   AF-A0A935MPN3-F1
#
_cell.length_a   1.000
_cell.length_b   1.000
_cell.length_c   1.000
_cell.angle_alpha   90.00
_cell.angle_beta   90.00
_cell.angle_gamma   90.00
#
_symmetry.space_group_name_H-M   'P 1'
#
loop_
_entity.id
_entity.type
_entity.pdbx_description
1 polymer ?
#
loop_
_entity_poly.entity_id
_entity_poly.type
_entity_poly.pdbx_seq_one_letter_code
_entity_poly.pdbx_strand_id
1 'polypeptide(L)'
;MKKLLFFLTGELGYLLDDAINKIDDVSIFHGDAQEAAEELFDDCYAHAIPDNLRFYFDIEKFAHDLEVNGDFNEFQCGKRTFTCTNANGI
;
A
#
# COMPACT_ATOMS: atom_id res chain seq x y z
N MET A 1 9.11 7.28 -8.13
CA MET A 1 9.06 8.74 -8.36
C MET A 1 7.84 9.21 -9.17
N LYS A 2 7.73 9.02 -10.50
CA LYS A 2 6.59 9.59 -11.28
C LYS A 2 5.20 9.16 -10.79
N LYS A 3 5.03 7.90 -10.38
CA LYS A 3 3.74 7.38 -9.87
C LYS A 3 3.39 7.90 -8.48
N LEU A 4 4.40 8.07 -7.63
CA LEU A 4 4.23 8.69 -6.31
C LEU A 4 3.78 10.15 -6.46
N LEU A 5 4.41 10.91 -7.36
CA LEU A 5 3.95 12.27 -7.64
C LEU A 5 2.54 12.29 -8.21
N PHE A 6 2.19 11.35 -9.09
CA PHE A 6 0.82 11.22 -9.59
C PHE A 6 -0.18 10.93 -8.45
N PHE A 7 0.14 9.98 -7.57
CA PHE A 7 -0.69 9.65 -6.41
C PHE A 7 -0.87 10.87 -5.48
N LEU A 8 0.24 11.48 -5.04
CA LEU A 8 0.21 12.60 -4.10
C LEU A 8 -0.54 13.81 -4.69
N THR A 9 -0.27 14.19 -5.94
CA THR A 9 -0.87 15.39 -6.54
C THR A 9 -2.25 15.15 -7.16
N GLY A 10 -2.46 13.97 -7.74
CA GLY A 10 -3.67 13.62 -8.47
C GLY A 10 -4.74 12.98 -7.59
N GLU A 11 -4.37 11.97 -6.80
CA GLU A 11 -5.31 11.22 -5.96
C GLU A 11 -5.54 11.93 -4.61
N LEU A 12 -4.47 12.42 -3.97
CA LEU A 12 -4.55 13.10 -2.66
C LEU A 12 -4.65 14.63 -2.76
N GLY A 13 -4.42 15.21 -3.94
CA GLY A 13 -4.60 16.64 -4.17
C GLY A 13 -3.51 17.55 -3.58
N TYR A 14 -2.35 17.01 -3.21
CA TYR A 14 -1.21 17.82 -2.78
C TYR A 14 -0.72 18.75 -3.88
N LEU A 15 -0.23 19.93 -3.48
CA LEU A 15 0.56 20.77 -4.39
C LEU A 15 1.89 20.08 -4.71
N LEU A 16 2.46 20.37 -5.89
CA LEU A 16 3.69 19.73 -6.34
C LEU A 16 4.84 19.88 -5.33
N ASP A 17 5.00 21.06 -4.75
CA ASP A 17 6.08 21.33 -3.78
C ASP A 17 5.89 20.51 -2.49
N ASP A 18 4.67 20.36 -2.00
CA ASP A 18 4.36 19.53 -0.83
C ASP A 18 4.53 18.04 -1.14
N ALA A 19 4.12 17.61 -2.33
CA ALA A 19 4.26 16.23 -2.79
C ALA A 19 5.73 15.81 -2.91
N ILE A 20 6.62 16.71 -3.33
CA ILE A 20 8.06 16.44 -3.37
C ILE A 20 8.61 16.20 -1.96
N ASN A 21 8.13 16.94 -0.95
CA ASN A 21 8.59 16.78 0.43
C ASN A 21 8.09 15.48 1.09
N LYS A 22 6.93 14.97 0.66
CA LYS A 22 6.31 13.73 1.19
C LYS A 22 6.67 12.47 0.41
N ILE A 23 7.37 12.59 -0.72
CA ILE A 23 7.56 11.47 -1.64
C ILE A 23 8.36 10.31 -1.03
N ASP A 24 9.24 10.62 -0.09
CA ASP A 24 10.09 9.63 0.59
C ASP A 24 9.38 8.97 1.78
N ASP A 25 8.23 9.50 2.21
CA ASP A 25 7.43 8.95 3.30
C ASP A 25 6.52 7.79 2.84
N VAL A 26 6.37 7.61 1.53
CA VAL A 26 5.46 6.61 0.94
C VAL A 26 6.15 5.72 -0.07
N SER A 27 5.59 4.52 -0.24
CA SER A 27 6.07 3.53 -1.21
C SER A 27 4.96 3.11 -2.18
N ILE A 28 5.36 2.65 -3.38
CA ILE A 28 4.41 2.14 -4.38
C ILE A 28 4.68 0.66 -4.62
N PHE A 29 3.67 -0.14 -4.32
CA PHE A 29 3.58 -1.53 -4.73
C PHE A 29 2.94 -1.64 -6.13
N HIS A 30 3.40 -2.60 -6.93
CA HIS A 30 2.90 -2.86 -8.27
C HIS A 30 1.89 -4.00 -8.26
N GLY A 31 0.64 -3.69 -7.94
CA GLY A 31 -0.43 -4.65 -7.81
C GLY A 31 -1.58 -4.06 -7.00
N ASP A 32 -2.53 -4.90 -6.64
CA ASP A 32 -3.67 -4.54 -5.81
C ASP A 32 -3.31 -4.54 -4.31
N ALA A 33 -4.26 -4.12 -3.46
CA ALA A 33 -4.07 -4.06 -2.01
C ALA A 33 -3.85 -5.45 -1.40
N GLN A 34 -4.46 -6.49 -1.97
CA GLN A 34 -4.35 -7.86 -1.47
C GLN A 34 -2.95 -8.42 -1.72
N GLU A 35 -2.42 -8.25 -2.93
CA GLU A 35 -1.04 -8.61 -3.30
C GLU A 35 -0.01 -7.86 -2.43
N ALA A 36 -0.24 -6.56 -2.18
CA ALA A 36 0.61 -5.77 -1.29
C ALA A 36 0.56 -6.25 0.16
N ALA A 37 -0.62 -6.69 0.63
CA ALA A 37 -0.81 -7.18 1.98
C ALA A 37 -0.19 -8.57 2.17
N GLU A 38 -0.18 -9.40 1.11
CA GLU A 38 0.52 -10.68 1.09
C GLU A 38 2.03 -10.48 1.24
N GLU A 39 2.64 -9.56 0.47
CA GLU A 39 4.07 -9.23 0.61
C GLU A 39 4.39 -8.70 2.02
N LEU A 40 3.58 -7.78 2.55
CA LEU A 40 3.74 -7.28 3.91
C LEU A 40 3.62 -8.39 4.96
N PHE A 41 2.64 -9.28 4.80
CA PHE A 41 2.43 -10.42 5.68
C PHE A 41 3.62 -11.37 5.67
N ASP A 42 4.11 -11.71 4.49
CA ASP A 42 5.23 -12.61 4.29
C ASP A 42 6.53 -12.07 4.90
N ASP A 43 6.80 -10.78 4.69
CA ASP A 43 8.02 -10.13 5.15
C ASP A 43 8.00 -9.86 6.67
N CYS A 44 6.85 -9.50 7.23
CA CYS A 44 6.77 -8.98 8.61
C CYS A 44 6.08 -9.90 9.62
N TYR A 45 5.20 -10.81 9.20
CA TYR A 45 4.32 -11.54 10.13
C TYR A 45 4.37 -13.06 9.98
N ALA A 46 4.64 -13.57 8.78
CA ALA A 46 4.60 -15.00 8.50
C ALA A 46 5.50 -15.84 9.40
N HIS A 47 6.68 -15.32 9.77
CA HIS A 47 7.64 -16.00 10.65
C HIS A 47 7.11 -16.20 12.09
N ALA A 48 6.09 -15.46 12.50
CA ALA A 48 5.46 -15.57 13.82
C ALA A 48 4.33 -16.62 13.86
N ILE A 49 3.92 -17.14 12.71
CA ILE A 49 2.81 -18.09 12.58
C ILE A 49 3.38 -19.46 12.17
N PRO A 50 2.99 -20.56 12.85
CA PRO A 50 3.38 -21.90 12.41
C PRO A 50 2.99 -22.16 10.94
N ASP A 51 3.87 -22.78 10.15
CA ASP A 51 3.67 -22.99 8.70
C ASP A 51 2.31 -23.64 8.36
N ASN A 52 1.88 -24.60 9.19
CA ASN A 52 0.62 -25.32 8.99
C ASN A 52 -0.63 -24.44 9.26
N LEU A 53 -0.47 -23.31 9.94
CA LEU A 53 -1.55 -22.35 10.21
C LEU A 53 -1.52 -21.15 9.26
N ARG A 54 -0.40 -20.89 8.58
CA ARG A 54 -0.21 -19.73 7.69
C ARG A 54 -1.27 -19.65 6.59
N PHE A 55 -1.66 -20.79 6.01
CA PHE A 55 -2.68 -20.88 4.95
C PHE A 55 -4.11 -20.57 5.41
N TYR A 56 -4.35 -20.39 6.71
CA TYR A 56 -5.65 -20.02 7.27
C TYR A 56 -5.75 -18.53 7.57
N PHE A 57 -4.68 -17.76 7.37
CA PHE A 57 -4.73 -16.32 7.54
C PHE A 57 -5.52 -15.67 6.41
N ASP A 58 -6.45 -14.79 6.77
CA ASP A 58 -7.38 -14.13 5.86
C ASP A 58 -6.73 -12.84 5.33
N ILE A 59 -5.92 -12.97 4.26
CA ILE A 59 -5.17 -11.86 3.66
C ILE A 59 -6.12 -10.78 3.12
N GLU A 60 -7.28 -11.15 2.59
CA GLU A 60 -8.27 -10.19 2.07
C GLU A 60 -8.78 -9.25 3.17
N LYS A 61 -9.14 -9.80 4.34
CA LYS A 61 -9.53 -8.96 5.48
C LYS A 61 -8.38 -8.12 6.02
N PHE A 62 -7.17 -8.67 6.02
CA PHE A 62 -6.00 -7.91 6.44
C PHE A 62 -5.72 -6.72 5.51
N ALA A 63 -5.80 -6.92 4.20
CA ALA A 63 -5.70 -5.85 3.20
C ALA A 63 -6.78 -4.78 3.41
N HIS A 64 -8.02 -5.21 3.63
CA HIS A 64 -9.13 -4.30 3.91
C HIS A 64 -8.89 -3.44 5.15
N ASP A 65 -8.39 -4.03 6.25
CA ASP A 65 -8.07 -3.29 7.47
C ASP A 65 -6.96 -2.25 7.22
N LEU A 66 -5.94 -2.58 6.42
CA LEU A 66 -4.87 -1.65 6.04
C LEU A 66 -5.39 -0.47 5.22
N GLU A 67 -6.34 -0.69 4.31
CA GLU A 67 -6.98 0.40 3.54
C GLU A 67 -7.85 1.28 4.44
N VAL A 68 -8.68 0.67 5.29
CA VAL A 68 -9.58 1.43 6.19
C VAL A 68 -8.79 2.28 7.18
N ASN A 69 -7.64 1.81 7.64
CA ASN A 69 -6.75 2.57 8.53
C ASN A 69 -5.90 3.62 7.77
N GLY A 70 -5.95 3.62 6.44
CA GLY A 70 -5.15 4.51 5.60
C GLY A 70 -3.68 4.11 5.48
N ASP A 71 -3.29 2.93 5.95
CA ASP A 71 -1.94 2.40 5.73
C ASP A 71 -1.71 2.11 4.25
N PHE A 72 -2.76 1.62 3.57
CA PHE A 72 -2.80 1.36 2.14
C PHE A 72 -3.77 2.30 1.42
N ASN A 73 -3.46 2.60 0.16
CA ASN A 73 -4.38 3.26 -0.77
C ASN A 73 -4.18 2.69 -2.18
N GLU A 74 -5.14 1.90 -2.65
CA GLU A 74 -5.14 1.38 -4.02
C GLU A 74 -5.64 2.44 -5.02
N PHE A 75 -4.91 2.60 -6.12
CA PHE A 75 -5.27 3.52 -7.18
C PHE A 75 -4.89 2.99 -8.57
N GLN A 76 -5.49 3.57 -9.61
CA GLN A 76 -5.19 3.23 -10.99
C GLN A 76 -4.35 4.31 -11.65
N CYS A 77 -3.26 3.90 -12.31
CA CYS A 77 -2.50 4.78 -13.19
C CYS A 77 -2.43 4.15 -14.59
N GLY A 78 -3.29 4.66 -15.48
CA GLY A 78 -3.48 4.11 -16.82
C GLY A 78 -4.31 2.83 -16.80
N LYS A 79 -3.71 1.69 -17.19
CA LYS A 79 -4.38 0.37 -17.20
C LYS A 79 -3.82 -0.59 -16.14
N ARG A 80 -3.15 -0.06 -15.12
CA ARG A 80 -2.48 -0.83 -14.08
C ARG A 80 -2.93 -0.33 -12.73
N THR A 81 -3.12 -1.28 -11.82
CA THR A 81 -3.38 -1.05 -10.40
C THR A 81 -2.07 -0.91 -9.65
N PHE A 82 -2.07 -0.05 -8.65
CA PHE A 82 -0.96 0.20 -7.74
C PHE A 82 -1.52 0.38 -6.34
N THR A 83 -0.74 0.02 -5.34
CA THR A 83 -1.06 0.28 -3.94
C THR A 83 0.02 1.19 -3.37
N CYS A 84 -0.38 2.36 -2.89
CA CYS A 84 0.48 3.17 -2.05
C CYS A 84 0.52 2.54 -0.66
N THR A 85 1.71 2.22 -0.17
CA THR A 85 1.92 1.69 1.18
C THR A 85 2.57 2.75 2.07
N ASN A 86 2.39 2.61 3.38
CA ASN A 86 2.75 3.64 4.37
C ASN A 86 2.03 4.98 4.11
N ALA A 87 0.79 4.92 3.65
CA ALA A 87 -0.02 6.11 3.39
C ALA A 87 -0.61 6.75 4.67
N ASN A 88 -0.29 6.20 5.84
CA ASN A 88 -0.80 6.69 7.11
C ASN A 88 -0.09 7.99 7.50
N GLY A 89 -0.85 9.07 7.75
CA GLY A 89 -0.32 10.36 8.17
C GLY A 89 0.08 11.32 7.03
N ILE A 90 -0.22 10.95 5.79
CA ILE A 90 -0.27 11.88 4.64
C ILE A 90 -1.70 12.20 4.25
#